data_AF-A0A371D4G0-F1
#
_entry.id   AF-A0A371D4G0-F1
#
_cell.length_a   1.000
_cell.length_b   1.000
_cell.length_c   1.000
_cell.angle_alpha   90.00
_cell.angle_beta   90.00
_cell.angle_gamma   90.00
#
_symmetry.space_group_name_H-M   'P 1'
#
loop_
_entity.id
_entity.type
_entity.pdbx_description
1 polymer ?
#
loop_
_entity_poly.entity_id
_entity_poly.type
_entity_poly.pdbx_seq_one_letter_code
_entity_poly.pdbx_strand_id
1 'polypeptide(L)'
;HEHRLLLSKLEPVNHSEDETDVEGPRRRSRANRFRIIMCEWMSTGLRGLLRSFDEEYIDDWEMSPKKRRKGGSAPRERVVPTPLLSTLGTAAVGLWRNCYNEAWLATLRPHDIRDLRILPGNYDFN
;
A
#
# COMPACT_ATOMS: atom_id res chain seq x y z
N HIS A 1 9.39 15.76 6.27
CA HIS A 1 10.31 14.94 7.12
C HIS A 1 9.59 13.70 7.65
N GLU A 2 8.32 13.83 8.02
CA GLU A 2 7.52 12.78 8.64
C GLU A 2 7.16 11.61 7.71
N HIS A 3 6.88 11.85 6.42
CA HIS A 3 6.63 10.74 5.47
C HIS A 3 7.83 9.78 5.34
N ARG A 4 9.07 10.28 5.42
CA ARG A 4 10.25 9.42 5.39
C ARG A 4 10.33 8.54 6.65
N LEU A 5 9.98 9.10 7.80
CA LEU A 5 9.93 8.35 9.05
C LEU A 5 8.81 7.30 9.01
N LEU A 6 7.62 7.66 8.51
CA LEU A 6 6.52 6.72 8.29
C LEU A 6 6.95 5.57 7.37
N LEU A 7 7.49 5.88 6.20
CA LEU A 7 7.93 4.87 5.23
C LEU A 7 9.05 3.99 5.77
N SER A 8 9.96 4.53 6.61
CA SER A 8 11.02 3.72 7.24
C SER A 8 10.52 2.68 8.24
N LYS A 9 9.25 2.79 8.68
CA LYS A 9 8.59 1.85 9.60
C LYS A 9 7.78 0.79 8.87
N LEU A 10 7.64 0.91 7.55
CA LEU A 10 6.94 -0.05 6.72
C LEU A 10 7.96 -0.99 6.09
N GLU A 11 7.68 -2.28 6.18
CA GLU A 11 8.39 -3.32 5.47
C GLU A 11 7.66 -3.66 4.16
N PRO A 12 8.34 -4.26 3.17
CA PRO A 12 7.70 -4.69 1.92
C PRO A 12 6.41 -5.50 2.13
N VAL A 13 6.35 -6.33 3.17
CA VAL A 13 5.17 -7.14 3.52
C VAL A 13 3.96 -6.31 3.99
N ASN A 14 4.17 -5.06 4.42
CA ASN A 14 3.10 -4.16 4.82
C ASN A 14 2.47 -3.41 3.62
N HIS A 15 3.13 -3.43 2.46
CA HIS A 15 2.73 -2.70 1.27
C HIS A 15 1.91 -3.59 0.32
N SER A 16 0.70 -3.99 0.74
CA SER A 16 -0.28 -4.75 -0.05
C SER A 16 0.19 -6.15 -0.51
N GLU A 17 -0.65 -7.16 -0.31
CA GLU A 17 -0.49 -8.48 -0.94
C GLU A 17 -1.09 -8.47 -2.35
N ASP A 18 -0.69 -7.49 -3.18
CA ASP A 18 -1.20 -7.34 -4.55
C ASP A 18 -0.94 -8.62 -5.37
N GLU A 19 -1.99 -9.41 -5.63
CA GLU A 19 -1.88 -10.58 -6.49
C GLU A 19 -1.78 -10.17 -7.97
N THR A 20 -0.85 -10.80 -8.68
CA THR A 20 -0.67 -10.55 -10.12
C THR A 20 -1.62 -11.44 -10.91
N ASP A 21 -2.40 -10.86 -11.82
CA ASP A 21 -3.13 -11.64 -12.82
C ASP A 21 -2.12 -12.22 -13.83
N VAL A 22 -1.57 -13.40 -13.54
CA VAL A 22 -0.69 -14.13 -14.47
C VAL A 22 -1.50 -15.13 -15.30
N GLU A 23 -2.55 -14.68 -15.97
CA GLU A 23 -3.15 -15.46 -17.06
C GLU A 23 -2.80 -14.83 -18.41
N GLY A 24 -1.66 -15.25 -18.96
CA GLY A 24 -1.28 -14.96 -20.34
C GLY A 24 0.23 -14.88 -20.59
N PRO A 25 0.68 -15.09 -21.84
CA PRO A 25 2.09 -14.97 -22.19
C PRO A 25 2.59 -13.55 -21.86
N ARG A 26 3.70 -13.46 -21.12
CA ARG A 26 4.39 -12.22 -20.71
C ARG A 26 4.71 -11.34 -21.93
N ARG A 27 3.77 -10.52 -22.39
CA ARG A 27 4.06 -9.46 -23.34
C ARG A 27 4.70 -8.32 -22.55
N ARG A 28 6.02 -8.13 -22.74
CA ARG A 28 6.83 -7.06 -22.12
C ARG A 28 6.25 -5.64 -22.31
N SER A 29 5.30 -5.46 -23.22
CA SER A 29 4.67 -4.19 -23.57
C SER A 29 3.37 -3.86 -22.82
N ARG A 30 2.81 -4.78 -22.01
CA ARG A 30 1.58 -4.52 -21.24
C ARG A 30 1.93 -4.37 -19.76
N ALA A 31 1.37 -3.36 -19.11
CA ALA A 31 1.37 -3.26 -17.66
C ALA A 31 0.84 -4.57 -17.07
N ASN A 32 1.55 -5.14 -16.09
CA ASN A 32 1.00 -6.25 -15.32
C ASN A 32 -0.22 -5.71 -14.56
N ARG A 33 -1.33 -6.44 -14.60
CA ARG A 33 -2.52 -6.16 -13.80
C ARG A 33 -2.34 -6.76 -12.42
N PHE A 34 -2.58 -5.94 -11.41
CA PHE A 34 -2.55 -6.35 -10.02
C PHE A 34 -3.93 -6.11 -9.43
N ARG A 35 -4.47 -7.11 -8.75
CA ARG A 35 -5.71 -6.95 -7.99
C ARG A 35 -5.35 -6.35 -6.65
N ILE A 36 -5.97 -5.22 -6.32
CA ILE A 36 -5.74 -4.58 -5.03
C ILE A 36 -6.37 -5.47 -3.96
N ILE A 37 -5.53 -5.97 -3.06
CA ILE A 37 -5.98 -6.63 -1.84
C ILE A 37 -5.91 -5.62 -0.69
N MET A 38 -7.04 -5.38 -0.05
CA MET A 38 -7.12 -4.42 1.05
C MET A 38 -6.58 -5.06 2.32
N CYS A 39 -5.47 -4.54 2.86
CA CYS A 39 -5.03 -4.90 4.21
C CYS A 39 -5.98 -4.31 5.24
N GLU A 40 -6.68 -5.16 6.00
CA GLU A 40 -7.73 -4.76 6.95
C GLU A 40 -7.22 -3.87 8.08
N TRP A 41 -5.96 -4.10 8.49
CA TRP A 41 -5.32 -3.34 9.56
C TRP A 41 -5.06 -1.88 9.20
N MET A 42 -4.95 -1.54 7.91
CA MET A 42 -4.50 -0.24 7.44
C MET A 42 -5.66 0.76 7.40
N SER A 43 -5.47 1.95 7.96
CA SER A 43 -6.48 3.00 7.91
C SER A 43 -6.68 3.52 6.48
N THR A 44 -7.85 4.14 6.24
CA THR A 44 -8.14 4.81 4.97
C THR A 44 -7.17 5.95 4.68
N GLY A 45 -6.74 6.69 5.72
CA GLY A 45 -5.76 7.77 5.60
C GLY A 45 -4.39 7.30 5.15
N LEU A 46 -3.85 6.26 5.80
CA LEU A 46 -2.56 5.67 5.39
C LEU A 46 -2.64 5.10 3.98
N ARG A 47 -3.75 4.42 3.65
CA ARG A 47 -3.97 3.89 2.30
C ARG A 47 -4.05 5.01 1.25
N GLY A 48 -4.70 6.12 1.56
CA GLY A 48 -4.79 7.29 0.67
C GLY A 48 -3.42 7.88 0.38
N LEU A 49 -2.61 8.10 1.43
CA LEU A 49 -1.24 8.60 1.29
C LEU A 49 -0.35 7.67 0.46
N LEU A 50 -0.40 6.36 0.69
CA LEU A 50 0.40 5.42 -0.10
C LEU A 50 -0.01 5.40 -1.57
N ARG A 51 -1.31 5.56 -1.86
CA ARG A 51 -1.84 5.65 -3.22
C ARG A 51 -1.44 6.95 -3.91
N SER A 52 -1.36 8.08 -3.21
CA SER A 52 -0.91 9.32 -3.84
C SER A 52 0.54 9.23 -4.34
N PHE A 53 1.40 8.50 -3.63
CA PHE A 53 2.77 8.22 -4.12
C PHE A 53 2.78 7.33 -5.38
N ASP A 54 1.86 6.37 -5.47
CA ASP A 54 1.69 5.56 -6.68
C ASP A 54 1.20 6.41 -7.87
N GLU A 55 0.25 7.34 -7.64
CA GLU A 55 -0.25 8.27 -8.65
C GLU A 55 0.85 9.20 -9.15
N GLU A 56 1.63 9.81 -8.26
CA GLU A 56 2.79 10.64 -8.62
C GLU A 56 3.82 9.86 -9.47
N TYR A 57 4.04 8.58 -9.14
CA TYR A 57 4.93 7.72 -9.92
C TYR A 57 4.38 7.42 -11.32
N ILE A 58 3.08 7.17 -11.45
CA ILE A 58 2.42 6.96 -12.75
C ILE A 58 2.56 8.22 -13.59
N ASP A 59 2.24 9.38 -13.03
CA ASP A 59 2.30 10.67 -13.69
C ASP A 59 3.72 10.99 -14.19
N ASP A 60 4.74 10.81 -13.35
CA ASP A 60 6.14 11.01 -13.72
C ASP A 60 6.60 10.02 -14.81
N TRP A 61 6.12 8.77 -14.79
CA TRP A 61 6.40 7.81 -15.85
C TRP A 61 5.74 8.20 -17.17
N GLU A 62 4.48 8.63 -17.16
CA GLU A 62 3.72 8.99 -18.36
C GLU A 62 4.23 10.28 -19.02
N MET A 63 4.57 11.28 -18.20
CA MET A 63 5.02 12.59 -18.65
C MET A 63 6.51 12.63 -19.04
N SER A 64 7.32 11.64 -18.67
CA SER A 64 8.77 11.65 -18.96
C SER A 64 9.14 10.86 -20.23
N PRO A 65 9.47 11.53 -21.36
CA PRO A 65 9.83 10.85 -22.61
C PRO A 65 11.11 10.02 -22.48
N LYS A 66 11.99 10.40 -21.54
CA LYS A 66 13.24 9.69 -21.25
C LYS A 66 13.01 8.39 -20.49
N LYS A 67 12.00 8.32 -19.60
CA LYS A 67 11.66 7.11 -18.83
C LYS A 67 10.88 6.11 -19.69
N ARG A 68 9.95 6.59 -20.53
CA ARG A 68 9.23 5.74 -21.51
C ARG A 68 10.14 5.05 -22.52
N ARG A 69 11.21 5.73 -22.96
CA ARG A 69 12.17 5.21 -23.96
C ARG A 69 13.23 4.25 -23.40
N LYS A 70 13.48 4.26 -22.08
CA LYS A 70 14.61 3.52 -21.47
C LYS A 70 14.36 2.02 -21.24
N GLY A 71 13.21 1.48 -21.62
CA GLY A 71 12.90 0.06 -21.44
C GLY A 71 12.75 -0.29 -19.96
N GLY A 72 11.69 0.21 -19.34
CA GLY A 72 11.18 -0.27 -18.05
C GLY A 72 9.77 -0.82 -18.21
N SER A 73 9.32 -1.67 -17.28
CA SER A 73 7.91 -2.07 -17.23
C SER A 73 7.03 -0.83 -17.07
N ALA A 74 5.91 -0.78 -17.80
CA ALA A 74 4.88 0.21 -17.55
C ALA A 74 4.40 0.13 -16.08
N PRO A 75 3.91 1.24 -15.49
CA PRO A 75 3.34 1.25 -14.16
C PRO A 75 2.27 0.16 -14.03
N ARG A 76 2.12 -0.37 -12.82
CA ARG A 76 1.18 -1.45 -12.52
C ARG A 76 -0.25 -0.95 -12.72
N GLU A 77 -1.06 -1.68 -13.48
CA GLU A 77 -2.50 -1.42 -13.55
C GLU A 77 -3.14 -2.06 -12.32
N ARG A 78 -3.57 -1.24 -11.35
CA ARG A 78 -4.23 -1.72 -10.14
C ARG A 78 -5.74 -1.74 -10.35
N VAL A 79 -6.32 -2.93 -10.30
CA VAL A 79 -7.76 -3.16 -10.47
C VAL A 79 -8.37 -3.44 -9.10
N VAL A 80 -9.41 -2.69 -8.72
CA VAL A 80 -10.21 -3.01 -7.54
C VAL A 80 -11.14 -4.18 -7.90
N PRO A 81 -10.98 -5.37 -7.31
CA PRO A 81 -11.85 -6.49 -7.62
C PRO A 81 -13.27 -6.25 -7.07
N THR A 82 -14.25 -6.85 -7.77
CA THR A 82 -15.64 -6.93 -7.32
C THR A 82 -16.01 -8.40 -7.21
N PRO A 83 -16.22 -8.97 -6.00
CA PRO A 83 -16.21 -8.29 -4.70
C PRO A 83 -14.81 -7.86 -4.24
N LEU A 84 -14.76 -6.93 -3.30
CA LEU A 84 -13.50 -6.47 -2.68
C LEU A 84 -12.80 -7.66 -2.02
N LEU A 85 -11.52 -7.86 -2.36
CA LEU A 85 -10.65 -8.79 -1.67
C LEU A 85 -10.02 -8.05 -0.48
N SER A 86 -10.27 -8.53 0.73
CA SER A 86 -9.56 -8.11 1.92
C SER A 86 -8.80 -9.28 2.53
N THR A 87 -7.61 -8.98 3.04
CA THR A 87 -6.80 -9.91 3.81
C THR A 87 -6.44 -9.24 5.11
N LEU A 88 -6.30 -10.03 6.19
CA LEU A 88 -5.76 -9.54 7.46
C LEU A 88 -4.42 -8.82 7.22
N GLY A 89 -3.57 -9.39 6.36
CA GLY A 89 -2.23 -8.89 6.04
C GLY A 89 -1.31 -8.88 7.26
N THR A 90 -0.05 -8.48 7.05
CA THR A 90 0.90 -8.26 8.16
C THR A 90 0.87 -6.80 8.59
N ALA A 91 0.38 -6.53 9.80
CA ALA A 91 0.33 -5.17 10.34
C ALA A 91 1.71 -4.63 10.67
N ALA A 92 1.99 -3.38 10.28
CA ALA A 92 3.23 -2.73 10.64
C ALA A 92 3.29 -2.42 12.13
N VAL A 93 4.47 -2.57 12.73
CA VAL A 93 4.72 -2.27 14.15
C VAL A 93 5.28 -0.86 14.29
N GLY A 94 4.84 -0.13 15.32
CA GLY A 94 5.42 1.16 15.68
C GLY A 94 4.95 2.33 14.83
N LEU A 95 3.73 2.27 14.29
CA LEU A 95 3.05 3.40 13.64
C LEU A 95 2.19 4.20 14.64
N TRP A 96 1.73 5.37 14.21
CA TRP A 96 0.78 6.19 14.98
C TRP A 96 -0.61 5.57 14.98
N ARG A 97 -1.42 5.91 15.99
CA ARG A 97 -2.73 5.29 16.24
C ARG A 97 -3.69 5.40 15.05
N ASN A 98 -3.66 6.51 14.32
CA ASN A 98 -4.51 6.79 13.16
C ASN A 98 -4.01 6.15 11.84
N CYS A 99 -2.85 5.48 11.85
CA CYS A 99 -2.40 4.64 10.74
C CYS A 99 -3.12 3.29 10.70
N TYR A 100 -3.69 2.87 11.83
CA TYR A 100 -4.43 1.61 11.96
C TYR A 100 -5.93 1.84 11.80
N ASN A 101 -6.62 0.88 11.19
CA ASN A 101 -8.07 0.83 11.13
C ASN A 101 -8.64 0.57 12.54
N GLU A 102 -9.48 1.46 13.03
CA GLU A 102 -10.06 1.37 14.37
C GLU A 102 -10.96 0.16 14.56
N ALA A 103 -11.76 -0.18 13.54
CA ALA A 103 -12.63 -1.36 13.59
C ALA A 103 -11.81 -2.64 13.70
N TRP A 104 -10.68 -2.72 12.97
CA TRP A 104 -9.76 -3.85 13.06
C TRP A 104 -9.05 -3.90 14.42
N LEU A 105 -8.55 -2.76 14.92
CA LEU A 105 -7.92 -2.71 16.25
C LEU A 105 -8.86 -3.15 17.37
N ALA A 106 -10.16 -2.86 17.25
CA ALA A 106 -11.17 -3.30 18.21
C ALA A 106 -11.38 -4.82 18.24
N THR A 107 -10.94 -5.55 17.20
CA THR A 107 -10.98 -7.02 17.16
C THR A 107 -9.79 -7.68 17.85
N LEU A 108 -8.71 -6.93 18.12
CA LEU A 108 -7.48 -7.47 18.67
C LEU A 108 -7.55 -7.65 20.19
N ARG A 109 -6.83 -8.65 20.70
CA ARG A 109 -6.67 -8.85 22.15
C ARG A 109 -5.68 -7.81 22.69
N PRO A 110 -5.74 -7.47 23.99
CA PRO A 110 -4.88 -6.44 24.58
C PRO A 110 -3.38 -6.69 24.38
N HIS A 111 -2.92 -7.94 24.40
CA HIS A 111 -1.50 -8.25 24.15
C HIS A 111 -1.13 -8.08 22.67
N ASP A 112 -2.00 -8.42 21.73
CA ASP A 112 -1.77 -8.19 20.30
C ASP A 112 -1.66 -6.68 20.01
N ILE A 113 -2.48 -5.84 20.66
CA ILE A 113 -2.40 -4.38 20.58
C ILE A 113 -1.07 -3.86 21.14
N ARG A 114 -0.60 -4.42 22.26
CA ARG A 114 0.69 -4.04 22.87
C ARG A 114 1.86 -4.38 21.94
N ASP A 115 1.78 -5.51 21.25
CA ASP A 115 2.83 -5.96 20.34
C ASP A 115 2.96 -5.07 19.09
N LEU A 116 1.90 -4.33 18.72
CA LEU A 116 1.96 -3.30 17.68
C LEU A 116 2.79 -2.07 18.07
N ARG A 117 3.13 -1.89 19.35
CA ARG A 117 3.95 -0.76 19.85
C ARG A 117 3.50 0.60 19.33
N ILE A 118 2.18 0.82 19.31
CA ILE A 118 1.55 2.00 18.73
C ILE A 118 2.15 3.27 19.35
N LEU A 119 2.62 4.18 18.49
CA LEU A 119 3.17 5.46 18.92
C LEU A 119 2.05 6.40 19.38
N PRO A 120 2.29 7.22 20.42
CA PRO A 120 1.32 8.21 20.85
C PRO A 120 1.12 9.29 19.78
N GLY A 121 -0.08 9.86 19.74
CA GLY A 121 -0.46 10.91 18.80
C GLY A 121 -0.98 10.40 17.46
N ASN A 122 -1.15 11.34 16.53
CA ASN A 122 -1.67 11.12 15.20
C ASN A 122 -0.64 11.56 14.15
N TYR A 123 -0.52 10.78 13.09
CA TYR A 123 0.25 11.10 11.91
C TYR A 123 -0.51 12.09 11.01
N ASP A 124 0.15 13.10 10.45
CA ASP A 124 -0.44 14.00 9.46
C ASP A 124 -0.29 13.41 8.05
N PHE A 125 -1.42 13.12 7.39
CA PHE A 125 -1.43 12.51 6.06
C PHE A 125 -1.31 13.51 4.91
N ASN A 126 -1.24 14.82 5.19
CA ASN A 126 -1.16 15.87 4.18
C ASN A 126 0.27 16.26 3.81
#